data_AF-A0A1L0BGQ9-F1
#
_entry.id   AF-A0A1L0BGQ9-F1
#
_cell.length_a   1.000
_cell.length_b   1.000
_cell.length_c   1.000
_cell.angle_alpha   90.00
_cell.angle_beta   90.00
_cell.angle_gamma   90.00
#
_symmetry.space_group_name_H-M   'P 1'
#
loop_
_entity.id
_entity.type
_entity.pdbx_description
1 polymer ?
#
loop_
_entity_poly.entity_id
_entity_poly.type
_entity_poly.pdbx_seq_one_letter_code
_entity_poly.pdbx_strand_id
1 'polypeptide(L)' 'MFFANENRDIVRAENPGISFGQVGRLLGEKWKALSTEDKTPYENKAAADKKRYEKRRPNTPRDSKLWGPSG' A
#
# COMPACT_ATOMS: atom_id res chain seq x y z
N MET A 1 1.43 0.11 -3.28
CA MET A 1 2.87 0.25 -2.99
C MET A 1 3.78 -0.22 -4.13
N PHE A 2 3.29 -0.94 -5.17
CA PHE A 2 4.12 -1.42 -6.27
C PHE A 2 4.67 -0.30 -7.19
N PHE A 3 3.80 0.57 -7.69
CA PHE A 3 4.20 1.68 -8.57
C PHE A 3 5.23 2.61 -7.91
N ALA A 4 4.96 3.05 -6.68
CA ALA A 4 5.84 3.93 -5.93
C ALA A 4 7.22 3.32 -5.69
N ASN A 5 7.32 2.01 -5.43
CA ASN A 5 8.61 1.35 -5.22
C ASN A 5 9.43 1.26 -6.51
N GLU A 6 8.82 0.89 -7.64
CA GLU A 6 9.52 0.84 -8.94
C GLU A 6 9.95 2.24 -9.41
N ASN A 7 9.09 3.25 -9.19
CA ASN A 7 9.34 4.59 -9.73
C ASN A 7 10.12 5.49 -8.78
N ARG A 8 10.25 5.15 -7.48
CA ARG A 8 10.98 5.95 -6.50
C ARG A 8 12.42 6.19 -6.91
N ASP A 9 13.10 5.14 -7.36
CA ASP A 9 14.51 5.22 -7.71
C ASP A 9 14.70 5.97 -9.03
N ILE A 10 13.76 5.83 -9.97
CA ILE A 10 13.69 6.62 -11.20
C ILE A 10 13.49 8.11 -10.86
N VAL A 11 12.50 8.46 -10.04
CA VAL A 11 12.22 9.84 -9.64
C VAL A 11 13.42 10.47 -8.93
N ARG A 12 14.13 9.69 -8.10
CA ARG A 12 15.34 10.13 -7.42
C ARG A 12 16.53 10.30 -8.36
N ALA A 13 16.65 9.46 -9.39
CA ALA A 13 17.67 9.58 -10.41
C ALA A 13 17.41 10.77 -11.34
N GLU A 14 16.14 11.00 -11.72
CA GLU A 14 15.70 12.17 -12.51
C GLU A 14 15.84 13.48 -11.71
N ASN A 15 15.70 13.41 -10.38
CA ASN A 15 15.73 14.57 -9.49
C ASN A 15 16.78 14.36 -8.38
N PRO A 16 18.08 14.48 -8.68
CA PRO A 16 19.11 14.35 -7.67
C PRO A 16 18.96 15.47 -6.63
N GLY A 17 18.95 15.10 -5.34
CA GLY A 17 18.92 16.06 -4.22
C GLY A 17 17.53 16.39 -3.64
N ILE A 18 16.45 15.84 -4.18
CA ILE A 18 15.11 16.03 -3.58
C ILE A 18 14.90 15.16 -2.35
N SER A 19 14.13 15.67 -1.39
CA SER A 19 13.80 14.95 -0.15
C SER A 19 12.80 13.82 -0.38
N PHE A 20 12.77 12.83 0.52
CA PHE A 20 11.82 11.71 0.45
C PHE A 20 10.35 12.18 0.39
N GLY A 21 10.00 13.27 1.08
CA GLY A 21 8.66 13.86 1.01
C GLY A 21 8.30 14.38 -0.39
N GLN A 22 9.25 15.02 -1.08
CA GLN A 22 9.07 15.48 -2.46
C GLN A 22 8.95 14.30 -3.43
N VAL A 23 9.75 13.25 -3.24
CA VAL A 23 9.63 12.00 -4.02
C VAL A 23 8.23 11.42 -3.88
N GLY A 24 7.70 11.34 -2.66
CA GLY A 24 6.34 10.85 -2.41
C GLY A 24 5.27 11.69 -3.11
N ARG A 25 5.42 13.02 -3.11
CA ARG A 25 4.50 13.93 -3.81
C ARG A 25 4.53 13.73 -5.33
N LEU A 26 5.73 13.70 -5.93
CA LEU A 26 5.91 13.47 -7.37
C LEU A 26 5.36 12.10 -7.80
N LEU A 27 5.62 11.05 -7.01
CA LEU A 27 5.07 9.72 -7.27
C LEU A 27 3.54 9.71 -7.21
N GLY A 28 2.94 10.44 -6.27
CA GLY A 28 1.49 10.60 -6.18
C GLY A 28 0.89 11.36 -7.36
N GLU A 29 1.57 12.40 -7.84
CA GLU A 29 1.17 13.15 -9.04
C GLU A 29 1.32 12.30 -10.31
N LYS A 30 2.46 11.60 -10.50
CA LYS A 30 2.63 10.64 -11.62
C LYS A 30 1.57 9.55 -11.57
N TRP A 31 1.28 8.98 -10.39
CA TRP A 31 0.22 7.99 -10.23
C TRP A 31 -1.14 8.55 -10.62
N LYS A 32 -1.50 9.77 -10.22
CA LYS A 32 -2.76 10.39 -10.64
C LYS A 32 -2.81 10.61 -12.15
N ALA A 33 -1.68 11.01 -12.75
CA ALA A 33 -1.55 11.26 -14.18
C ALA A 33 -1.56 9.98 -15.05
N LEU A 34 -1.26 8.80 -14.49
CA LEU A 34 -1.39 7.54 -15.23
C LEU A 34 -2.83 7.30 -15.68
N SER A 35 -2.98 6.71 -16.87
CA SER A 35 -4.26 6.23 -17.37
C SER A 35 -4.74 5.01 -16.58
N THR A 36 -6.05 4.72 -16.65
CA THR A 36 -6.64 3.53 -16.06
C THR A 36 -6.00 2.23 -16.56
N GLU A 37 -5.58 2.19 -17.83
CA GLU A 37 -4.89 1.04 -18.43
C GLU A 37 -3.53 0.78 -17.75
N ASP A 38 -2.74 1.83 -17.50
CA ASP A 38 -1.44 1.71 -16.83
C ASP A 38 -1.58 1.39 -15.34
N LYS A 39 -2.65 1.90 -14.70
CA LYS A 39 -2.98 1.58 -13.30
C LYS A 39 -3.45 0.14 -13.11
N THR A 40 -4.17 -0.41 -14.09
CA THR A 40 -4.78 -1.75 -14.05
C THR A 40 -3.83 -2.85 -13.57
N PRO A 41 -2.61 -3.03 -14.12
CA PRO A 41 -1.68 -4.06 -13.64
C PRO A 41 -1.24 -3.83 -12.18
N TYR A 42 -1.07 -2.58 -11.75
CA TYR A 42 -0.68 -2.25 -10.38
C TYR A 42 -1.83 -2.43 -9.38
N GLU A 43 -3.06 -2.09 -9.78
CA GLU A 43 -4.26 -2.31 -8.99
C GLU A 43 -4.58 -3.80 -8.87
N ASN A 44 -4.42 -4.58 -9.94
CA ASN A 44 -4.57 -6.03 -9.90
C ASN A 44 -3.56 -6.69 -8.95
N LYS A 45 -2.28 -6.27 -9.00
CA LYS A 45 -1.25 -6.72 -8.04
C LYS A 45 -1.63 -6.35 -6.61
N ALA A 46 -2.09 -5.13 -6.37
CA ALA A 46 -2.51 -4.67 -5.04
C ALA A 46 -3.77 -5.41 -4.54
N ALA A 47 -4.74 -5.68 -5.41
CA ALA A 47 -5.96 -6.40 -5.09
C ALA A 47 -5.68 -7.88 -4.77
N ALA A 48 -4.80 -8.53 -5.55
CA ALA A 48 -4.36 -9.90 -5.30
C ALA A 48 -3.64 -10.01 -3.94
N ASP A 49 -2.77 -9.05 -3.63
CA ASP A 49 -2.07 -8.99 -2.34
C ASP A 49 -3.02 -8.75 -1.16
N LYS A 50 -3.96 -7.80 -1.32
CA LYS A 50 -5.01 -7.54 -0.32
C LYS A 50 -5.85 -8.78 -0.02
N LYS A 51 -6.27 -9.52 -1.06
CA LYS A 51 -7.05 -10.76 -0.92
C LYS A 51 -6.27 -11.85 -0.16
N ARG A 52 -4.94 -11.88 -0.33
CA ARG A 52 -4.04 -12.79 0.42
C ARG A 52 -3.98 -12.42 1.91
N TYR A 53 -4.00 -11.14 2.23
CA TYR A 53 -3.99 -10.63 3.59
C TYR A 53 -5.36 -10.79 4.29
N GLU A 54 -6.46 -10.57 3.58
CA GLU A 54 -7.82 -10.80 4.10
C GLU A 54 -8.07 -12.27 4.44
N LYS A 55 -7.50 -13.20 3.66
CA LYS A 55 -7.55 -14.64 3.96
C LYS A 55 -6.75 -15.05 5.20
N ARG A 56 -5.92 -14.15 5.73
CA ARG A 56 -5.14 -14.30 6.97
C ARG A 56 -5.60 -13.32 8.05
N ARG A 57 -6.85 -12.85 8.02
CA ARG A 57 -7.48 -12.37 9.25
C ARG A 57 -7.87 -13.63 10.03
N PRO A 58 -7.17 -13.99 11.13
CA PRO A 58 -7.77 -14.93 12.06
C PRO A 58 -9.13 -14.34 12.42
N ASN A 59 -10.17 -15.12 12.18
CA ASN A 59 -11.41 -14.98 12.90
C ASN A 59 -11.02 -15.18 14.36
N THR A 60 -10.54 -14.12 15.03
CA THR A 60 -10.52 -14.08 16.48
C THR A 60 -11.97 -13.83 16.84
N PRO A 61 -12.75 -14.85 17.26
CA PRO A 61 -13.81 -14.53 18.19
C PRO A 61 -13.11 -13.78 19.31
N ARG A 62 -13.40 -12.49 19.41
CA ARG A 62 -13.06 -11.68 20.58
C ARG A 62 -13.67 -12.45 21.74
N ASP A 63 -12.86 -13.26 22.42
CA ASP A 63 -13.29 -14.05 23.55
C ASP A 63 -13.89 -13.07 24.54
N SER A 64 -15.21 -13.04 24.55
CA SER A 64 -16.02 -12.09 25.29
C SER A 64 -16.40 -12.71 26.64
N LYS A 65 -15.58 -13.61 27.20
CA LYS A 65 -15.96 -14.39 28.38
C LYS A 65 -14.83 -14.77 29.35
N LEU A 66 -13.68 -14.11 29.33
CA LEU A 66 -12.60 -14.36 30.31
C LEU A 66 -12.35 -13.25 31.35
N TRP A 67 -13.22 -12.24 31.44
CA TRP A 67 -13.23 -11.32 32.59
C TRP A 67 -14.62 -11.28 33.24
N GLY A 68 -14.96 -12.34 33.97
CA GLY A 68 -15.91 -12.26 35.08
C GLY A 68 -15.09 -12.14 36.37
N PRO A 69 -15.31 -11.13 37.23
CA PRO A 69 -14.61 -11.09 38.50
C PRO A 69 -15.02 -12.31 39.32
N SER A 70 -14.03 -13.12 39.69
CA SER A 70 -14.17 -14.07 40.78
C SER A 70 -14.15 -13.26 42.08
N GLY A 71 -15.22 -13.32 42.86
CA GLY A 71 -15.33 -12.66 44.16
C GLY A 71 -16.70 -12.04 44.38
#